data_AF-A0A9P0V3Z6-F1
#
_entry.id   AF-A0A9P0V3Z6-F1
#
_cell.length_a   1.000
_cell.length_b   1.000
_cell.length_c   1.000
_cell.angle_alpha   90.00
_cell.angle_beta   90.00
_cell.angle_gamma   90.00
#
_symmetry.space_group_name_H-M   'P 1'
#
loop_
_entity.id
_entity.type
_entity.pdbx_description
1 polymer ?
#
loop_
_entity_poly.entity_id
_entity_poly.type
_entity_poly.pdbx_seq_one_letter_code
_entity_poly.pdbx_strand_id
1 'polypeptide(L)'
;MFIPNSKISRYLSAESVGFWVDYAPDSKSVGLVCKLPLMILKSILLGAKVDLHFMFTEIPNRYLTIGVTVHDVEDNPSMYVYPIRDKIEIKGLNKLLEKKRIEIAFYDDFSHPAISCATNLPLEFIEKLKTLKNKGFTTVKDFFIGHAVTESCFKALHDSYESSSSLPTSIASCSLELYAIKSLLIGAHESVVNKIYYDLFDGKNGSEGYIQEDMIKYALSYLFMNNVVSSPMIREGNKDREFTDIAVFDNNHILLIESKASAIIEKGRLTNSFRRESGTSKLIKKAISQVEGVSKLCHSGVEVNIGVENTNVIDSSNNIHIFIVVTELIYLDQEPSFNELTNKIYDETGCKVQVVDLSSLINIIKLSRGMPKAFWKHLEGRFELSYYNKTYNIRDIDSSLPVRF
;
A
#
# COMPACT_ATOMS: atom_id res chain seq x y z
N MET A 1 18.72 -3.88 13.21
CA MET A 1 17.75 -3.13 12.39
C MET A 1 18.04 -1.66 12.55
N PHE A 2 18.10 -0.90 11.45
CA PHE A 2 18.19 0.56 11.53
C PHE A 2 16.83 1.12 11.97
N ILE A 3 16.84 2.01 12.97
CA ILE A 3 15.62 2.65 13.48
C ILE A 3 15.64 4.11 13.01
N PRO A 4 14.61 4.57 12.29
CA PRO A 4 14.54 5.94 11.80
C PRO A 4 14.47 6.95 12.94
N ASN A 5 15.02 8.14 12.72
CA ASN A 5 14.84 9.25 13.66
C ASN A 5 13.36 9.69 13.72
N SER A 6 13.03 10.51 14.71
CA SER A 6 11.65 10.96 14.95
C SER A 6 11.02 11.73 13.79
N LYS A 7 11.83 12.40 12.95
CA LYS A 7 11.35 13.16 11.81
C LYS A 7 11.00 12.25 10.63
N ILE A 8 11.89 11.32 10.28
CA ILE A 8 11.60 10.32 9.24
C ILE A 8 10.46 9.39 9.68
N SER A 9 10.38 9.05 10.97
CA SER A 9 9.26 8.27 11.53
C SER A 9 7.89 8.93 11.30
N ARG A 10 7.82 10.27 11.33
CA ARG A 10 6.59 11.01 11.00
C ARG A 10 6.22 10.89 9.53
N TYR A 11 7.16 11.03 8.61
CA TYR A 11 6.91 10.83 7.18
C TYR A 11 6.46 9.39 6.89
N LEU A 12 7.14 8.42 7.51
CA LEU A 12 6.84 7.01 7.38
C LEU A 12 5.40 6.69 7.81
N SER A 13 4.97 7.27 8.94
CA SER A 13 3.60 7.11 9.44
C SER A 13 2.57 7.77 8.53
N ALA A 14 2.88 8.99 8.09
CA ALA A 14 1.96 9.85 7.37
C ALA A 14 1.68 9.36 5.95
N GLU A 15 2.64 8.75 5.28
CA GLU A 15 2.49 8.56 3.84
C GLU A 15 2.69 7.12 3.35
N SER A 16 1.86 6.67 2.38
CA SER A 16 1.80 5.35 1.71
C SER A 16 3.13 4.64 1.34
N VAL A 17 3.87 5.11 0.32
CA VAL A 17 5.21 4.67 -0.14
C VAL A 17 6.30 5.77 -0.10
N GLY A 18 7.50 5.53 0.45
CA GLY A 18 8.56 6.55 0.44
C GLY A 18 9.97 6.04 0.69
N PHE A 19 10.97 6.88 0.38
CA PHE A 19 12.39 6.55 0.44
C PHE A 19 13.17 7.69 1.06
N TRP A 20 13.85 7.42 2.16
CA TRP A 20 14.58 8.43 2.92
C TRP A 20 16.01 7.98 3.16
N VAL A 21 16.95 8.91 2.93
CA VAL A 21 18.29 8.77 3.50
C VAL A 21 18.25 9.34 4.90
N ASP A 22 18.28 8.48 5.89
CA ASP A 22 18.18 8.90 7.28
C ASP A 22 19.54 8.95 7.97
N TYR A 23 19.72 9.98 8.79
CA TYR A 23 20.85 10.12 9.69
C TYR A 23 20.33 10.32 11.10
N ALA A 24 20.66 9.39 11.99
CA ALA A 24 20.41 9.50 13.41
C ALA A 24 21.63 10.16 14.07
N PRO A 25 21.53 11.44 14.50
CA PRO A 25 22.69 12.17 15.02
C PRO A 25 23.26 11.56 16.29
N ASP A 26 22.39 11.01 17.15
CA ASP A 26 22.75 10.49 18.47
C ASP A 26 23.59 9.20 18.37
N SER A 27 23.20 8.28 17.49
CA SER A 27 23.92 7.04 17.20
C SER A 27 24.99 7.19 16.12
N LYS A 28 25.05 8.35 15.45
CA LYS A 28 25.86 8.60 14.23
C LYS A 28 25.64 7.52 13.15
N SER A 29 24.47 6.89 13.13
CA SER A 29 24.11 5.89 12.12
C SER A 29 23.45 6.55 10.93
N VAL A 30 23.75 6.02 9.74
CA VAL A 30 23.10 6.40 8.48
C VAL A 30 22.55 5.15 7.83
N GLY A 31 21.36 5.25 7.24
CA GLY A 31 20.67 4.13 6.62
C GLY A 31 19.69 4.60 5.56
N LEU A 32 19.22 3.65 4.76
CA LEU A 32 18.08 3.86 3.88
C LEU A 32 16.83 3.34 4.57
N VAL A 33 15.80 4.17 4.59
CA VAL A 33 14.49 3.80 5.12
C VAL A 33 13.53 3.80 3.94
N CYS A 34 12.92 2.66 3.68
CA CYS A 34 12.05 2.44 2.53
C CYS A 34 10.69 1.99 3.05
N LYS A 35 9.61 2.65 2.63
CA LYS A 35 8.26 2.17 2.86
C LYS A 35 7.66 1.79 1.53
N LEU A 36 7.20 0.54 1.40
CA LEU A 36 6.74 -0.04 0.15
C LEU A 36 5.49 -0.90 0.38
N PRO A 37 4.64 -1.10 -0.66
CA PRO A 37 3.51 -2.00 -0.56
C PRO A 37 3.94 -3.45 -0.27
N LEU A 38 3.09 -4.19 0.45
CA LEU A 38 3.36 -5.56 0.88
C LEU A 38 3.85 -6.50 -0.24
N MET A 39 3.24 -6.41 -1.42
CA MET A 39 3.60 -7.25 -2.58
C MET A 39 5.03 -7.00 -3.09
N ILE A 40 5.48 -5.75 -3.01
CA ILE A 40 6.84 -5.36 -3.41
C ILE A 40 7.85 -5.87 -2.40
N LEU A 41 7.53 -5.76 -1.10
CA LEU A 41 8.36 -6.32 -0.03
C LEU A 41 8.53 -7.83 -0.18
N LYS A 42 7.44 -8.56 -0.45
CA LYS A 42 7.48 -10.01 -0.73
C LYS A 42 8.35 -10.32 -1.96
N SER A 43 8.22 -9.55 -3.02
CA SER A 43 9.08 -9.71 -4.21
C SER A 43 10.57 -9.51 -3.91
N ILE A 44 10.92 -8.53 -3.07
CA ILE A 44 12.31 -8.31 -2.61
C ILE A 44 12.81 -9.52 -1.80
N LEU A 45 11.99 -10.07 -0.90
CA LEU A 45 12.34 -11.29 -0.15
C LEU A 45 12.56 -12.50 -1.07
N LEU A 46 11.82 -12.58 -2.17
CA LEU A 46 11.98 -13.60 -3.20
C LEU A 46 13.14 -13.31 -4.18
N GLY A 47 13.97 -12.29 -3.90
CA GLY A 47 15.18 -11.99 -4.65
C GLY A 47 14.97 -11.07 -5.86
N ALA A 48 13.88 -10.29 -5.90
CA ALA A 48 13.72 -9.27 -6.93
C ALA A 48 14.89 -8.28 -6.90
N LYS A 49 15.42 -7.97 -8.10
CA LYS A 49 16.46 -6.96 -8.27
C LYS A 49 15.93 -5.60 -7.83
N VAL A 50 16.76 -4.84 -7.12
CA VAL A 50 16.44 -3.48 -6.69
C VAL A 50 17.50 -2.53 -7.25
N ASP A 51 17.06 -1.52 -7.99
CA ASP A 51 17.93 -0.45 -8.48
C ASP A 51 17.65 0.84 -7.70
N LEU A 52 18.72 1.54 -7.31
CA LEU A 52 18.67 2.81 -6.59
C LEU A 52 19.08 3.95 -7.52
N HIS A 53 18.30 5.02 -7.50
CA HIS A 53 18.44 6.18 -8.37
C HIS A 53 18.57 7.46 -7.52
N PHE A 54 19.54 8.30 -7.86
CA PHE A 54 19.57 9.70 -7.44
C PHE A 54 19.48 10.57 -8.68
N MET A 55 18.43 11.36 -8.74
CA MET A 55 18.07 12.18 -9.88
C MET A 55 18.14 13.65 -9.50
N PHE A 56 18.63 14.46 -10.43
CA PHE A 56 18.72 15.89 -10.27
C PHE A 56 17.98 16.58 -11.41
N THR A 57 16.84 17.19 -11.09
CA THR A 57 15.93 17.83 -12.07
C THR A 57 16.03 19.35 -11.98
N GLU A 58 16.03 20.03 -13.13
CA GLU A 58 16.25 21.47 -13.24
C GLU A 58 14.95 22.24 -13.55
N ILE A 59 14.49 23.06 -12.59
CA ILE A 59 13.37 24.02 -12.75
C ILE A 59 13.33 25.09 -11.64
N PRO A 60 13.40 26.39 -11.96
CA PRO A 60 14.67 27.15 -12.16
C PRO A 60 15.85 26.82 -11.22
N ASN A 61 15.62 26.12 -10.10
CA ASN A 61 16.66 25.55 -9.24
C ASN A 61 16.88 24.07 -9.59
N ARG A 62 17.89 23.46 -8.97
CA ARG A 62 18.15 22.01 -9.09
C ARG A 62 17.63 21.27 -7.87
N TYR A 63 16.78 20.26 -8.06
CA TYR A 63 16.20 19.46 -6.98
C TYR A 63 16.71 18.05 -7.01
N LEU A 64 16.94 17.48 -5.82
CA LEU A 64 17.36 16.10 -5.67
C LEU A 64 16.17 15.20 -5.35
N THR A 65 16.05 14.11 -6.09
CA THR A 65 15.04 13.07 -5.94
C THR A 65 15.74 11.73 -5.75
N ILE A 66 15.26 10.95 -4.79
CA ILE A 66 15.67 9.55 -4.60
C ILE A 66 14.62 8.69 -5.29
N GLY A 67 15.04 7.69 -6.06
CA GLY A 67 14.14 6.74 -6.66
C GLY A 67 14.60 5.31 -6.44
N VAL A 68 13.65 4.39 -6.45
CA VAL A 68 13.91 2.95 -6.43
C VAL A 68 13.07 2.27 -7.48
N THR A 69 13.70 1.39 -8.25
CA THR A 69 13.03 0.47 -9.17
C THR A 69 13.16 -0.93 -8.62
N VAL A 70 12.03 -1.58 -8.36
CA VAL A 70 11.97 -2.98 -7.95
C VAL A 70 11.52 -3.79 -9.15
N HIS A 71 12.34 -4.75 -9.56
CA HIS A 71 12.01 -5.68 -10.64
C HIS A 71 11.14 -6.81 -10.10
N ASP A 72 9.98 -6.47 -9.54
CA ASP A 72 8.98 -7.41 -9.04
C ASP A 72 8.35 -8.18 -10.19
N VAL A 73 8.12 -7.49 -11.31
CA VAL A 73 7.75 -8.06 -12.61
C VAL A 73 8.81 -7.63 -13.63
N GLU A 74 9.28 -8.55 -14.47
CA GLU A 74 10.46 -8.31 -15.33
C GLU A 74 10.18 -7.32 -16.47
N ASP A 75 8.97 -7.36 -17.04
CA ASP A 75 8.55 -6.50 -18.15
C ASP A 75 7.87 -5.20 -17.72
N ASN A 76 7.50 -5.07 -16.44
CA ASN A 76 6.86 -3.87 -15.89
C ASN A 76 7.24 -3.67 -14.42
N PRO A 77 8.49 -3.24 -14.14
CA PRO A 77 8.99 -3.11 -12.77
C PRO A 77 8.33 -1.95 -12.04
N SER A 78 8.07 -2.13 -10.74
CA SER A 78 7.54 -1.08 -9.88
C SER A 78 8.57 0.03 -9.65
N MET A 79 8.20 1.27 -9.97
CA MET A 79 9.06 2.45 -9.80
C MET A 79 8.48 3.41 -8.78
N TYR A 80 9.36 3.96 -7.95
CA TYR A 80 8.97 4.92 -6.94
C TYR A 80 10.00 6.04 -6.87
N VAL A 81 9.53 7.28 -6.75
CA VAL A 81 10.39 8.46 -6.64
C VAL A 81 9.94 9.35 -5.49
N TYR A 82 10.91 9.94 -4.79
CA TYR A 82 10.69 10.78 -3.63
C TYR A 82 11.62 12.01 -3.71
N PRO A 83 11.06 13.20 -4.02
CA PRO A 83 11.83 14.44 -3.97
C PRO A 83 12.23 14.75 -2.52
N ILE A 84 13.49 15.06 -2.28
CA ILE A 84 14.00 15.37 -0.94
C ILE A 84 13.38 16.68 -0.44
N ARG A 85 12.86 16.64 0.79
CA ARG A 85 12.10 17.75 1.39
C ARG A 85 12.86 18.41 2.52
N ASP A 86 13.85 17.73 3.10
CA ASP A 86 14.50 18.22 4.31
C ASP A 86 16.04 18.24 4.27
N LYS A 87 16.60 19.20 5.01
CA LYS A 87 18.06 19.33 5.16
C LYS A 87 18.68 18.15 5.91
N ILE A 88 17.93 17.43 6.75
CA ILE A 88 18.46 16.24 7.44
C ILE A 88 18.79 15.11 6.45
N GLU A 89 17.99 14.96 5.41
CA GLU A 89 18.22 13.96 4.35
C GLU A 89 19.47 14.30 3.53
N ILE A 90 19.73 15.60 3.30
CA ILE A 90 20.96 16.08 2.67
C ILE A 90 22.20 15.72 3.52
N LYS A 91 22.11 15.91 4.85
CA LYS A 91 23.17 15.48 5.78
C LYS A 91 23.34 13.96 5.75
N GLY A 92 22.24 13.23 5.71
CA GLY A 92 22.23 11.77 5.56
C GLY A 92 22.94 11.33 4.29
N LEU A 93 22.64 11.93 3.14
CA LEU A 93 23.31 11.62 1.87
C LEU A 93 24.83 11.82 1.98
N ASN A 94 25.28 12.93 2.55
CA ASN A 94 26.72 13.16 2.73
C ASN A 94 27.37 12.05 3.56
N LYS A 95 26.72 11.62 4.64
CA LYS A 95 27.22 10.55 5.51
C LYS A 95 27.13 9.17 4.85
N LEU A 96 26.09 8.92 4.06
CA LEU A 96 25.89 7.67 3.34
C LEU A 96 27.03 7.42 2.34
N LEU A 97 27.48 8.46 1.62
CA LEU A 97 28.59 8.40 0.67
C LEU A 97 29.98 8.17 1.32
N GLU A 98 30.08 8.24 2.65
CA GLU A 98 31.29 7.94 3.42
C GLU A 98 31.31 6.48 3.94
N LYS A 99 30.19 5.76 3.88
CA LYS A 99 30.06 4.41 4.44
C LYS A 99 30.41 3.34 3.41
N LYS A 100 31.07 2.28 3.88
CA LYS A 100 31.28 1.06 3.10
C LYS A 100 30.03 0.18 3.07
N ARG A 101 29.36 0.06 4.22
CA ARG A 101 28.15 -0.72 4.43
C ARG A 101 27.00 0.19 4.83
N ILE A 102 25.85 0.00 4.19
CA ILE A 102 24.62 0.76 4.42
C ILE A 102 23.55 -0.22 4.86
N GLU A 103 22.92 0.08 5.99
CA GLU A 103 21.74 -0.65 6.46
C GLU A 103 20.49 -0.12 5.74
N ILE A 104 19.61 -1.02 5.34
CA ILE A 104 18.31 -0.71 4.76
C ILE A 104 17.23 -1.31 5.65
N ALA A 105 16.26 -0.49 6.03
CA ALA A 105 15.07 -0.91 6.74
C ALA A 105 13.84 -0.68 5.86
N PHE A 106 13.13 -1.77 5.54
CA PHE A 106 11.88 -1.72 4.82
C PHE A 106 10.69 -1.77 5.78
N TYR A 107 9.70 -0.95 5.48
CA TYR A 107 8.45 -0.81 6.21
C TYR A 107 7.28 -1.08 5.27
N ASP A 108 6.22 -1.66 5.82
CA ASP A 108 5.01 -2.00 5.07
C ASP A 108 3.97 -0.87 5.10
N ASP A 109 2.78 -1.14 4.55
CA ASP A 109 1.64 -0.24 4.49
C ASP A 109 1.22 0.29 5.88
N PHE A 110 1.38 -0.52 6.92
CA PHE A 110 1.09 -0.20 8.32
C PHE A 110 2.15 0.65 8.98
N SER A 111 3.28 0.91 8.31
CA SER A 111 4.45 1.54 8.91
C SER A 111 5.13 0.63 9.95
N HIS A 112 4.95 -0.69 9.85
CA HIS A 112 5.67 -1.66 10.66
C HIS A 112 6.99 -2.04 9.97
N PRO A 113 8.09 -2.22 10.73
CA PRO A 113 9.34 -2.67 10.17
C PRO A 113 9.21 -4.14 9.73
N ALA A 114 9.38 -4.38 8.43
CA ALA A 114 9.09 -5.68 7.83
C ALA A 114 10.35 -6.44 7.37
N ILE A 115 11.33 -5.73 6.82
CA ILE A 115 12.58 -6.35 6.33
C ILE A 115 13.77 -5.50 6.79
N SER A 116 14.82 -6.16 7.27
CA SER A 116 16.13 -5.55 7.49
C SER A 116 17.13 -6.20 6.55
N CYS A 117 17.91 -5.41 5.84
CA CYS A 117 19.03 -5.90 5.05
C CYS A 117 20.17 -4.87 4.99
N ALA A 118 21.24 -5.20 4.28
CA ALA A 118 22.35 -4.30 4.06
C ALA A 118 22.80 -4.34 2.61
N THR A 119 23.48 -3.28 2.18
CA THR A 119 24.09 -3.17 0.85
C THR A 119 25.40 -2.40 0.91
N ASN A 120 26.16 -2.45 -0.18
CA ASN A 120 27.32 -1.61 -0.43
C ASN A 120 27.07 -0.84 -1.73
N LEU A 121 27.45 0.44 -1.78
CA LEU A 121 27.37 1.20 -3.02
C LEU A 121 28.63 0.98 -3.89
N PRO A 122 28.47 0.74 -5.19
CA PRO A 122 29.60 0.70 -6.11
C PRO A 122 30.39 2.02 -6.12
N LEU A 123 31.72 1.94 -6.21
CA LEU A 123 32.59 3.13 -6.20
C LEU A 123 32.27 4.09 -7.36
N GLU A 124 32.06 3.57 -8.56
CA GLU A 124 31.68 4.36 -9.74
C GLU A 124 30.38 5.15 -9.51
N PHE A 125 29.39 4.52 -8.89
CA PHE A 125 28.13 5.17 -8.52
C PHE A 125 28.37 6.31 -7.51
N ILE A 126 29.19 6.07 -6.48
CA ILE A 126 29.54 7.09 -5.48
C ILE A 126 30.22 8.29 -6.15
N GLU A 127 31.16 8.06 -7.07
CA GLU A 127 31.89 9.12 -7.79
C GLU A 127 30.98 9.93 -8.71
N LYS A 128 30.11 9.26 -9.47
CA LYS A 128 29.09 9.91 -10.31
C LYS A 128 28.15 10.77 -9.47
N LEU A 129 27.64 10.21 -8.36
CA LEU A 129 26.75 10.91 -7.45
C LEU A 129 27.42 12.11 -6.78
N LYS A 130 28.68 12.00 -6.36
CA LYS A 130 29.47 13.15 -5.85
C LYS A 130 29.61 14.25 -6.90
N THR A 131 29.92 13.89 -8.14
CA THR A 131 30.05 14.84 -9.26
C THR A 131 28.74 15.58 -9.51
N LEU A 132 27.62 14.86 -9.56
CA LEU A 132 26.30 15.47 -9.71
C LEU A 132 25.95 16.34 -8.49
N LYS A 133 26.16 15.85 -7.27
CA LYS A 133 25.86 16.57 -6.03
C LYS A 133 26.61 17.91 -5.93
N ASN A 134 27.88 17.95 -6.35
CA ASN A 134 28.75 19.12 -6.24
C ASN A 134 28.30 20.32 -7.09
N LYS A 135 27.44 20.13 -8.10
CA LYS A 135 26.83 21.24 -8.85
C LYS A 135 25.78 22.03 -8.05
N GLY A 136 25.48 21.62 -6.82
CA GLY A 136 24.47 22.24 -5.96
C GLY A 136 23.05 21.78 -6.28
N PHE A 137 22.19 21.83 -5.26
CA PHE A 137 20.77 21.51 -5.32
C PHE A 137 20.07 22.03 -4.05
N THR A 138 18.74 22.03 -4.08
CA THR A 138 17.89 22.45 -2.96
C THR A 138 16.77 21.44 -2.70
N THR A 139 15.99 21.67 -1.65
CA THR A 139 14.84 20.85 -1.25
C THR A 139 13.56 21.33 -1.93
N VAL A 140 12.67 20.40 -2.26
CA VAL A 140 11.32 20.74 -2.74
C VAL A 140 10.45 21.17 -1.57
N LYS A 141 9.78 22.33 -1.69
CA LYS A 141 8.82 22.86 -0.70
C LYS A 141 7.45 23.21 -1.28
N ASP A 142 7.37 23.33 -2.60
CA ASP A 142 6.17 23.71 -3.33
C ASP A 142 5.55 22.48 -4.00
N PHE A 143 4.23 22.44 -4.02
CA PHE A 143 3.45 21.34 -4.58
C PHE A 143 3.67 21.17 -6.09
N PHE A 144 3.51 22.25 -6.86
CA PHE A 144 3.59 22.20 -8.32
C PHE A 144 5.00 21.85 -8.79
N ILE A 145 6.02 22.39 -8.11
CA ILE A 145 7.41 22.02 -8.35
C ILE A 145 7.64 20.53 -8.03
N GLY A 146 7.13 20.05 -6.90
CA GLY A 146 7.25 18.64 -6.53
C GLY A 146 6.61 17.70 -7.56
N HIS A 147 5.47 18.09 -8.12
CA HIS A 147 4.82 17.36 -9.20
C HIS A 147 5.70 17.28 -10.44
N ALA A 148 6.10 18.43 -10.97
CA ALA A 148 6.90 18.51 -12.20
C ALA A 148 8.24 17.75 -12.08
N VAL A 149 8.88 17.81 -10.91
CA VAL A 149 10.11 17.08 -10.62
C VAL A 149 9.87 15.57 -10.61
N THR A 150 8.82 15.10 -9.94
CA THR A 150 8.45 13.67 -9.85
C THR A 150 8.16 13.10 -11.24
N GLU A 151 7.30 13.79 -12.00
CA GLU A 151 6.92 13.49 -13.38
C GLU A 151 8.14 13.38 -14.31
N SER A 152 9.04 14.35 -14.23
CA SER A 152 10.29 14.33 -15.02
C SER A 152 11.22 13.20 -14.61
N CYS A 153 11.24 12.82 -13.32
CA CYS A 153 12.04 11.68 -12.85
C CYS A 153 11.49 10.36 -13.40
N PHE A 154 10.17 10.14 -13.39
CA PHE A 154 9.57 8.96 -14.01
C PHE A 154 9.87 8.91 -15.51
N LYS A 155 9.71 10.03 -16.22
CA LYS A 155 10.05 10.12 -17.64
C LYS A 155 11.51 9.76 -17.92
N ALA A 156 12.42 10.18 -17.05
CA ALA A 156 13.85 9.93 -17.22
C ALA A 156 14.27 8.49 -16.82
N LEU A 157 13.47 7.80 -16.00
CA LEU A 157 13.67 6.38 -15.67
C LEU A 157 13.00 5.44 -16.68
N HIS A 158 11.93 5.89 -17.33
CA HIS A 158 11.12 5.09 -18.23
C HIS A 158 10.66 5.92 -19.43
N ASP A 159 11.34 5.76 -20.56
CA ASP A 159 11.15 6.59 -21.76
C ASP A 159 9.71 6.61 -22.29
N SER A 160 8.94 5.54 -22.12
CA SER A 160 7.54 5.47 -22.55
C SER A 160 6.53 5.96 -21.50
N TYR A 161 6.99 6.42 -20.33
CA TYR A 161 6.10 7.05 -19.35
C TYR A 161 5.47 8.31 -19.95
N GLU A 162 4.14 8.37 -19.94
CA GLU A 162 3.39 9.55 -20.35
C GLU A 162 3.45 10.56 -19.21
N SER A 163 4.05 11.72 -19.47
CA SER A 163 4.24 12.72 -18.45
C SER A 163 3.78 14.09 -18.90
N SER A 164 3.21 14.84 -17.95
CA SER A 164 2.88 16.25 -18.12
C SER A 164 4.12 17.16 -18.08
N SER A 165 5.29 16.64 -17.67
CA SER A 165 6.53 17.40 -17.52
C SER A 165 7.75 16.58 -17.97
N SER A 166 8.62 17.19 -18.78
CA SER A 166 9.86 16.57 -19.25
C SER A 166 11.03 17.53 -19.08
N LEU A 167 11.41 17.76 -17.82
CA LEU A 167 12.49 18.66 -17.46
C LEU A 167 13.85 17.95 -17.55
N PRO A 168 14.93 18.69 -17.88
CA PRO A 168 16.28 18.14 -17.86
C PRO A 168 16.59 17.47 -16.52
N THR A 169 16.89 16.17 -16.58
CA THR A 169 17.11 15.34 -15.39
C THR A 169 18.40 14.53 -15.55
N SER A 170 19.36 14.75 -14.66
CA SER A 170 20.59 13.96 -14.60
C SER A 170 20.46 12.81 -13.60
N ILE A 171 20.88 11.60 -13.97
CA ILE A 171 20.69 10.40 -13.14
C ILE A 171 22.01 9.72 -12.78
N ALA A 172 22.18 9.40 -11.50
CA ALA A 172 23.09 8.36 -11.02
C ALA A 172 22.25 7.13 -10.61
N SER A 173 22.60 5.95 -11.12
CA SER A 173 21.88 4.71 -10.82
C SER A 173 22.85 3.57 -10.55
N CYS A 174 22.46 2.67 -9.66
CA CYS A 174 23.17 1.42 -9.44
C CYS A 174 22.18 0.31 -9.06
N SER A 175 22.56 -0.93 -9.33
CA SER A 175 21.87 -2.07 -8.75
C SER A 175 22.36 -2.31 -7.34
N LEU A 176 21.44 -2.57 -6.41
CA LEU A 176 21.76 -2.90 -5.03
C LEU A 176 21.98 -4.40 -4.90
N GLU A 177 23.19 -4.76 -4.49
CA GLU A 177 23.45 -6.10 -3.96
C GLU A 177 22.95 -6.13 -2.52
N LEU A 178 21.75 -6.70 -2.33
CA LEU A 178 21.13 -6.86 -1.02
C LEU A 178 21.66 -8.14 -0.35
N TYR A 179 22.18 -8.00 0.86
CA TYR A 179 22.68 -9.13 1.65
C TYR A 179 22.20 -9.04 3.10
N ALA A 180 22.34 -10.15 3.84
CA ALA A 180 21.83 -10.29 5.20
C ALA A 180 20.33 -9.93 5.31
N ILE A 181 19.55 -10.30 4.30
CA ILE A 181 18.11 -10.07 4.24
C ILE A 181 17.44 -10.89 5.34
N LYS A 182 16.66 -10.21 6.18
CA LYS A 182 15.87 -10.83 7.26
C LYS A 182 14.46 -10.30 7.20
N SER A 183 13.49 -11.21 7.03
CA SER A 183 12.10 -10.92 7.40
C SER A 183 12.03 -10.75 8.92
N LEU A 184 11.19 -9.83 9.38
CA LEU A 184 10.99 -9.56 10.80
C LEU A 184 9.61 -10.06 11.19
N LEU A 185 9.53 -10.80 12.29
CA LEU A 185 8.26 -11.08 12.94
C LEU A 185 7.71 -9.76 13.48
N ILE A 186 6.65 -9.27 12.84
CA ILE A 186 5.98 -8.05 13.25
C ILE A 186 5.02 -8.42 14.38
N GLY A 187 5.22 -7.82 15.54
CA GLY A 187 4.26 -7.83 16.63
C GLY A 187 3.82 -6.40 16.92
N ALA A 188 2.58 -6.07 16.60
CA ALA A 188 2.00 -4.77 16.93
C ALA A 188 0.92 -4.94 17.99
N HIS A 189 0.97 -4.10 19.01
CA HIS A 189 0.10 -4.17 20.18
C HIS A 189 -0.42 -2.78 20.49
N GLU A 190 -1.71 -2.58 20.31
CA GLU A 190 -2.36 -1.32 20.63
C GLU A 190 -3.50 -1.58 21.60
N SER A 191 -3.24 -1.25 22.88
CA SER A 191 -4.12 -1.52 24.04
C SER A 191 -4.48 -3.00 24.26
N VAL A 192 -5.34 -3.29 25.24
CA VAL A 192 -5.79 -4.64 25.62
C VAL A 192 -6.57 -5.35 24.49
N VAL A 193 -7.03 -4.59 23.47
CA VAL A 193 -8.05 -5.04 22.52
C VAL A 193 -7.48 -5.62 21.23
N ASN A 194 -6.36 -5.11 20.70
CA ASN A 194 -5.85 -5.52 19.39
C ASN A 194 -4.36 -5.89 19.42
N LYS A 195 -4.07 -7.09 18.91
CA LYS A 195 -2.71 -7.55 18.63
C LYS A 195 -2.71 -8.19 17.26
N ILE A 196 -1.64 -7.96 16.51
CA ILE A 196 -1.36 -8.71 15.29
C ILE A 196 0.08 -9.22 15.34
N TYR A 197 0.25 -10.45 14.87
CA TYR A 197 1.54 -11.08 14.66
C TYR A 197 1.59 -11.65 13.24
N TYR A 198 2.56 -11.23 12.44
CA TYR A 198 2.75 -11.75 11.10
C TYR A 198 4.21 -11.66 10.65
N ASP A 199 4.58 -12.57 9.75
CA ASP A 199 5.83 -12.57 9.01
C ASP A 199 5.48 -12.51 7.53
N LEU A 200 6.22 -11.74 6.74
CA LEU A 200 5.99 -11.64 5.29
C LEU A 200 6.37 -12.92 4.52
N PHE A 201 7.20 -13.78 5.11
CA PHE A 201 7.74 -14.98 4.48
C PHE A 201 7.07 -16.28 4.98
N ASP A 202 6.35 -16.24 6.10
CA ASP A 202 5.67 -17.40 6.66
C ASP A 202 4.16 -17.13 6.74
N GLY A 203 3.39 -17.86 5.92
CA GLY A 203 1.94 -17.79 5.89
C GLY A 203 1.32 -18.32 7.19
N LYS A 204 0.28 -17.67 7.72
CA LYS A 204 -0.46 -18.22 8.87
C LYS A 204 -1.24 -19.45 8.39
N ASN A 205 -1.06 -20.57 9.07
CA ASN A 205 -1.55 -21.89 8.61
C ASN A 205 -1.12 -22.22 7.17
N GLY A 206 0.02 -21.66 6.72
CA GLY A 206 0.51 -21.82 5.36
C GLY A 206 -0.29 -21.06 4.29
N SER A 207 -1.06 -20.02 4.65
CA SER A 207 -1.81 -19.20 3.71
C SER A 207 -1.61 -17.70 3.94
N GLU A 208 -1.26 -16.98 2.88
CA GLU A 208 -1.19 -15.52 2.87
C GLU A 208 -2.57 -14.85 3.03
N GLY A 209 -3.66 -15.57 2.74
CA GLY A 209 -5.03 -15.10 2.91
C GLY A 209 -5.35 -14.75 4.36
N TYR A 210 -5.02 -15.67 5.27
CA TYR A 210 -5.26 -15.45 6.71
C TYR A 210 -4.46 -14.28 7.28
N ILE A 211 -3.25 -14.03 6.76
CA ILE A 211 -2.46 -12.86 7.17
C ILE A 211 -3.14 -11.57 6.71
N GLN A 212 -3.61 -11.53 5.46
CA GLN A 212 -4.30 -10.36 4.92
C GLN A 212 -5.58 -10.06 5.71
N GLU A 213 -6.36 -11.08 6.06
CA GLU A 213 -7.57 -10.93 6.91
C GLU A 213 -7.22 -10.40 8.31
N ASP A 214 -6.20 -10.96 8.97
CA ASP A 214 -5.73 -10.46 10.27
C ASP A 214 -5.26 -8.99 10.18
N MET A 215 -4.57 -8.61 9.09
CA MET A 215 -4.14 -7.23 8.83
C MET A 215 -5.33 -6.29 8.65
N ILE A 216 -6.32 -6.67 7.84
CA ILE A 216 -7.54 -5.87 7.61
C ILE A 216 -8.28 -5.67 8.94
N LYS A 217 -8.48 -6.75 9.70
CA LYS A 217 -9.14 -6.67 11.02
C LYS A 217 -8.38 -5.74 11.95
N TYR A 218 -7.08 -5.95 12.11
CA TYR A 218 -6.23 -5.11 12.95
C TYR A 218 -6.36 -3.62 12.59
N ALA A 219 -6.34 -3.30 11.29
CA ALA A 219 -6.49 -1.93 10.81
C ALA A 219 -7.84 -1.32 11.19
N LEU A 220 -8.93 -2.05 10.93
CA LEU A 220 -10.29 -1.55 11.17
C LEU A 220 -10.60 -1.43 12.66
N SER A 221 -10.04 -2.31 13.48
CA SER A 221 -10.26 -2.27 14.92
C SER A 221 -9.63 -1.04 15.58
N TYR A 222 -8.76 -0.28 14.89
CA TYR A 222 -8.35 1.05 15.32
C TYR A 222 -9.51 2.07 15.32
N LEU A 223 -10.45 1.93 14.38
CA LEU A 223 -11.62 2.81 14.25
C LEU A 223 -12.83 2.26 15.00
N PHE A 224 -13.05 0.95 14.91
CA PHE A 224 -14.31 0.31 15.30
C PHE A 224 -14.19 -0.64 16.49
N MET A 225 -12.98 -0.80 17.06
CA MET A 225 -12.73 -1.62 18.25
C MET A 225 -13.32 -3.04 18.12
N ASN A 226 -14.21 -3.42 19.04
CA ASN A 226 -14.84 -4.75 19.11
C ASN A 226 -15.95 -4.96 18.06
N ASN A 227 -16.30 -3.94 17.28
CA ASN A 227 -17.33 -4.05 16.25
C ASN A 227 -16.82 -4.68 14.94
N VAL A 228 -15.57 -5.15 14.91
CA VAL A 228 -14.95 -5.82 13.77
C VAL A 228 -14.94 -7.33 14.01
N VAL A 229 -15.67 -8.05 13.17
CA VAL A 229 -15.92 -9.49 13.29
C VAL A 229 -15.24 -10.23 12.15
N SER A 230 -14.49 -11.29 12.47
CA SER A 230 -13.92 -12.20 11.47
C SER A 230 -14.88 -13.34 11.19
N SER A 231 -14.99 -13.73 9.92
CA SER A 231 -15.78 -14.87 9.45
C SER A 231 -17.18 -14.97 10.09
N PRO A 232 -17.99 -13.89 10.08
CA PRO A 232 -19.37 -13.97 10.55
C PRO A 232 -20.12 -15.08 9.82
N MET A 233 -21.04 -15.74 10.53
CA MET A 233 -21.72 -16.94 10.04
C MET A 233 -23.20 -16.67 9.81
N ILE A 234 -23.77 -17.29 8.79
CA ILE A 234 -25.21 -17.33 8.53
C ILE A 234 -25.70 -18.76 8.47
N ARG A 235 -27.00 -18.95 8.71
CA ARG A 235 -27.63 -20.26 8.61
C ARG A 235 -28.32 -20.40 7.26
N GLU A 236 -27.81 -21.30 6.43
CA GLU A 236 -28.39 -21.63 5.11
C GLU A 236 -29.01 -23.04 5.21
N GLY A 237 -30.32 -23.07 5.50
CA GLY A 237 -31.04 -24.30 5.82
C GLY A 237 -30.52 -24.95 7.12
N ASN A 238 -29.86 -26.11 6.99
CA ASN A 238 -29.34 -26.88 8.13
C ASN A 238 -27.82 -26.74 8.32
N LYS A 239 -27.16 -25.86 7.56
CA LYS A 239 -25.70 -25.67 7.64
C LYS A 239 -25.38 -24.23 7.98
N ASP A 240 -24.36 -24.06 8.80
CA ASP A 240 -23.74 -22.76 9.01
C ASP A 240 -22.71 -22.55 7.90
N ARG A 241 -22.74 -21.35 7.31
CA ARG A 241 -21.84 -20.94 6.25
C ARG A 241 -21.28 -19.57 6.57
N GLU A 242 -20.01 -19.37 6.22
CA GLU A 242 -19.38 -18.07 6.30
C GLU A 242 -20.11 -17.08 5.38
N PHE A 243 -20.44 -15.92 5.94
CA PHE A 243 -21.16 -14.85 5.25
C PHE A 243 -20.21 -14.00 4.42
N THR A 244 -19.09 -13.61 5.00
CA THR A 244 -18.00 -12.84 4.38
C THR A 244 -16.76 -12.98 5.26
N ASP A 245 -15.59 -12.58 4.78
CA ASP A 245 -14.34 -12.78 5.52
C ASP A 245 -14.27 -11.85 6.76
N ILE A 246 -14.70 -10.59 6.63
CA ILE A 246 -14.72 -9.61 7.74
C ILE A 246 -15.97 -8.73 7.66
N ALA A 247 -16.59 -8.41 8.80
CA ALA A 247 -17.67 -7.45 8.90
C ALA A 247 -17.41 -6.38 9.98
N VAL A 248 -17.88 -5.15 9.73
CA VAL A 248 -17.91 -4.05 10.68
C VAL A 248 -19.35 -3.60 10.88
N PHE A 249 -19.78 -3.50 12.14
CA PHE A 249 -21.10 -3.04 12.52
C PHE A 249 -21.03 -1.70 13.26
N ASP A 250 -21.51 -0.61 12.65
CA ASP A 250 -21.51 0.72 13.27
C ASP A 250 -22.87 1.41 13.10
N ASN A 251 -23.76 1.21 14.08
CA ASN A 251 -25.12 1.71 14.04
C ASN A 251 -25.84 1.24 12.76
N ASN A 252 -26.29 2.16 11.91
CA ASN A 252 -26.94 1.84 10.63
C ASN A 252 -25.93 1.62 9.48
N HIS A 253 -24.64 1.76 9.72
CA HIS A 253 -23.60 1.52 8.71
C HIS A 253 -22.98 0.14 8.89
N ILE A 254 -22.85 -0.57 7.77
CA ILE A 254 -22.25 -1.90 7.75
C ILE A 254 -21.19 -1.92 6.65
N LEU A 255 -20.00 -2.44 6.98
CA LEU A 255 -18.96 -2.73 6.00
C LEU A 255 -18.73 -4.24 5.99
N LEU A 256 -18.94 -4.86 4.84
CA LEU A 256 -18.61 -6.25 4.57
C LEU A 256 -17.35 -6.30 3.72
N ILE A 257 -16.45 -7.25 3.99
CA ILE A 257 -15.18 -7.35 3.30
C ILE A 257 -14.97 -8.78 2.81
N GLU A 258 -14.84 -8.90 1.49
CA GLU A 258 -14.35 -10.10 0.82
C GLU A 258 -12.86 -9.88 0.47
N SER A 259 -11.98 -10.58 1.16
CA SER A 259 -10.53 -10.55 1.01
C SER A 259 -10.06 -11.58 -0.03
N LYS A 260 -9.12 -11.18 -0.89
CA LYS A 260 -8.47 -12.06 -1.86
C LYS A 260 -6.97 -11.79 -1.89
N ALA A 261 -6.20 -12.68 -1.25
CA ALA A 261 -4.76 -12.57 -1.23
C ALA A 261 -4.09 -13.19 -2.47
N SER A 262 -3.02 -12.56 -2.94
CA SER A 262 -2.09 -13.14 -3.91
C SER A 262 -1.09 -14.03 -3.18
N ALA A 263 -1.11 -15.33 -3.44
CA ALA A 263 -0.20 -16.30 -2.82
C ALA A 263 1.20 -16.30 -3.50
N ILE A 264 1.92 -15.17 -3.47
CA ILE A 264 3.20 -14.98 -4.17
C ILE A 264 4.37 -15.72 -3.51
N ILE A 265 4.37 -15.87 -2.19
CA ILE A 265 5.38 -16.64 -1.46
C ILE A 265 5.25 -18.13 -1.81
N GLU A 266 4.02 -18.64 -1.81
CA GLU A 266 3.74 -20.04 -2.13
C GLU A 266 3.99 -20.36 -3.62
N LYS A 267 3.58 -19.46 -4.53
CA LYS A 267 3.67 -19.68 -5.98
C LYS A 267 5.00 -19.25 -6.60
N GLY A 268 5.81 -18.49 -5.86
CA GLY A 268 6.99 -17.80 -6.37
C GLY A 268 6.66 -16.50 -7.11
N ARG A 269 7.71 -15.71 -7.37
CA ARG A 269 7.61 -14.40 -8.02
C ARG A 269 6.96 -14.53 -9.41
N LEU A 270 5.94 -13.73 -9.67
CA LEU A 270 5.33 -13.61 -11.00
C LEU A 270 6.20 -12.69 -11.86
N THR A 271 6.96 -13.27 -12.79
CA THR A 271 7.90 -12.50 -13.62
C THR A 271 7.27 -11.77 -14.80
N ASN A 272 5.99 -12.00 -15.10
CA ASN A 272 5.32 -11.49 -16.29
C ASN A 272 4.02 -10.73 -15.95
N SER A 273 3.91 -9.51 -16.47
CA SER A 273 2.79 -8.58 -16.23
C SER A 273 1.43 -9.20 -16.55
N PHE A 274 1.27 -9.77 -17.75
CA PHE A 274 0.03 -10.42 -18.19
C PHE A 274 -0.43 -11.55 -17.27
N ARG A 275 0.49 -12.36 -16.73
CA ARG A 275 0.14 -13.40 -15.76
C ARG A 275 -0.34 -12.82 -14.43
N ARG A 276 0.29 -11.74 -13.96
CA ARG A 276 -0.13 -11.01 -12.74
C ARG A 276 -1.52 -10.42 -12.93
N GLU A 277 -1.74 -9.71 -14.04
CA GLU A 277 -3.03 -9.12 -14.41
C GLU A 277 -4.15 -10.17 -14.53
N SER A 278 -3.88 -11.29 -15.21
CA SER A 278 -4.83 -12.40 -15.33
C SER A 278 -5.17 -13.02 -13.97
N GLY A 279 -4.17 -13.15 -13.09
CA GLY A 279 -4.34 -13.62 -11.73
C GLY A 279 -5.27 -12.71 -10.92
N THR A 280 -4.97 -11.41 -10.90
CA THR A 280 -5.77 -10.39 -10.20
C THR A 280 -7.20 -10.32 -10.76
N SER A 281 -7.36 -10.32 -12.09
CA SER A 281 -8.67 -10.37 -12.76
C SER A 281 -9.52 -11.57 -12.31
N LYS A 282 -8.94 -12.77 -12.20
CA LYS A 282 -9.64 -13.97 -11.72
C LYS A 282 -10.09 -13.85 -10.27
N LEU A 283 -9.24 -13.29 -9.40
CA LEU A 283 -9.57 -13.06 -8.00
C LEU A 283 -10.74 -12.08 -7.86
N ILE A 284 -10.69 -10.95 -8.58
CA ILE A 284 -11.76 -9.94 -8.58
C ILE A 284 -13.07 -10.54 -9.09
N LYS A 285 -13.06 -11.25 -10.23
CA LYS A 285 -14.27 -11.92 -10.76
C LYS A 285 -14.90 -12.87 -9.75
N LYS A 286 -14.08 -13.68 -9.09
CA LYS A 286 -14.55 -14.63 -8.07
C LYS A 286 -15.20 -13.88 -6.91
N ALA A 287 -14.55 -12.82 -6.40
CA ALA A 287 -15.07 -12.04 -5.30
C ALA A 287 -16.38 -11.31 -5.65
N ILE A 288 -16.51 -10.76 -6.87
CA ILE A 288 -17.77 -10.14 -7.34
C ILE A 288 -18.91 -11.16 -7.30
N SER A 289 -18.70 -12.39 -7.79
CA SER A 289 -19.72 -13.44 -7.73
C SER A 289 -20.10 -13.84 -6.30
N GLN A 290 -19.15 -13.82 -5.35
CA GLN A 290 -19.43 -14.08 -3.94
C GLN A 290 -20.26 -12.93 -3.33
N VAL A 291 -19.84 -11.69 -3.59
CA VAL A 291 -20.50 -10.47 -3.10
C VAL A 291 -21.91 -10.31 -3.66
N GLU A 292 -22.18 -10.74 -4.90
CA GLU A 292 -23.54 -10.77 -5.46
C GLU A 292 -24.49 -11.66 -4.65
N GLY A 293 -24.00 -12.80 -4.13
CA GLY A 293 -24.78 -13.66 -3.24
C GLY A 293 -25.05 -12.99 -1.89
N VAL A 294 -24.00 -12.38 -1.31
CA VAL A 294 -24.07 -11.66 -0.03
C VAL A 294 -25.03 -10.48 -0.12
N SER A 295 -24.97 -9.67 -1.18
CA SER A 295 -25.81 -8.48 -1.34
C SER A 295 -27.30 -8.83 -1.47
N LYS A 296 -27.65 -9.94 -2.12
CA LYS A 296 -29.04 -10.44 -2.20
C LYS A 296 -29.57 -10.86 -0.83
N LEU A 297 -28.72 -11.47 0.00
CA LEU A 297 -29.07 -11.81 1.38
C LEU A 297 -29.27 -10.55 2.23
N CYS A 298 -28.36 -9.58 2.13
CA CYS A 298 -28.52 -8.27 2.77
C CYS A 298 -29.83 -7.60 2.36
N HIS A 299 -30.15 -7.59 1.06
CA HIS A 299 -31.37 -6.96 0.57
C HIS A 299 -32.65 -7.63 1.11
N SER A 300 -32.63 -8.95 1.23
CA SER A 300 -33.78 -9.74 1.69
C SER A 300 -33.94 -9.76 3.21
N GLY A 301 -32.91 -9.32 3.95
CA GLY A 301 -32.81 -9.50 5.39
C GLY A 301 -32.14 -10.83 5.74
N VAL A 302 -31.07 -10.77 6.54
CA VAL A 302 -30.35 -11.94 7.02
C VAL A 302 -29.90 -11.76 8.47
N GLU A 303 -30.09 -12.80 9.28
CA GLU A 303 -29.54 -12.87 10.63
C GLU A 303 -28.12 -13.41 10.55
N VAL A 304 -27.16 -12.61 11.02
CA VAL A 304 -25.73 -12.89 11.00
C VAL A 304 -25.26 -13.15 12.41
N ASN A 305 -24.75 -14.36 12.64
CA ASN A 305 -24.10 -14.75 13.87
C ASN A 305 -22.67 -14.19 13.91
N ILE A 306 -22.41 -13.40 14.94
CA ILE A 306 -21.14 -12.68 15.15
C ILE A 306 -20.38 -13.14 16.40
N GLY A 307 -20.80 -14.24 17.03
CA GLY A 307 -20.14 -14.80 18.21
C GLY A 307 -21.05 -15.70 19.06
N VAL A 308 -20.57 -16.10 20.24
CA VAL A 308 -21.35 -16.94 21.16
C VAL A 308 -22.61 -16.17 21.60
N GLU A 309 -23.75 -16.57 21.03
CA GLU A 309 -25.09 -16.01 21.28
C GLU A 309 -25.30 -14.54 20.90
N ASN A 310 -24.46 -13.98 20.02
CA ASN A 310 -24.64 -12.61 19.53
C ASN A 310 -24.99 -12.63 18.04
N THR A 311 -26.15 -12.06 17.69
CA THR A 311 -26.61 -11.95 16.30
C THR A 311 -26.91 -10.51 15.94
N ASN A 312 -26.65 -10.15 14.70
CA ASN A 312 -27.07 -8.90 14.09
C ASN A 312 -27.99 -9.19 12.91
N VAL A 313 -29.03 -8.39 12.75
CA VAL A 313 -29.86 -8.43 11.54
C VAL A 313 -29.32 -7.39 10.57
N ILE A 314 -29.06 -7.84 9.34
CA ILE A 314 -28.66 -6.99 8.22
C ILE A 314 -29.82 -6.98 7.23
N ASP A 315 -30.33 -5.80 6.89
CA ASP A 315 -31.41 -5.64 5.92
C ASP A 315 -31.24 -4.37 5.05
N SER A 316 -32.20 -4.13 4.15
CA SER A 316 -32.19 -2.98 3.24
C SER A 316 -32.27 -1.60 3.91
N SER A 317 -32.55 -1.52 5.21
CA SER A 317 -32.56 -0.25 5.96
C SER A 317 -31.15 0.19 6.38
N ASN A 318 -30.16 -0.72 6.36
CA ASN A 318 -28.77 -0.40 6.64
C ASN A 318 -28.09 0.27 5.43
N ASN A 319 -27.15 1.16 5.70
CA ASN A 319 -26.21 1.66 4.69
C ASN A 319 -25.04 0.67 4.55
N ILE A 320 -25.12 -0.22 3.56
CA ILE A 320 -24.20 -1.34 3.40
C ILE A 320 -23.15 -1.02 2.33
N HIS A 321 -21.89 -0.98 2.76
CA HIS A 321 -20.74 -0.99 1.87
C HIS A 321 -20.15 -2.40 1.83
N ILE A 322 -19.72 -2.84 0.64
CA ILE A 322 -19.02 -4.10 0.47
C ILE A 322 -17.71 -3.85 -0.24
N PHE A 323 -16.60 -4.15 0.43
CA PHE A 323 -15.26 -4.02 -0.13
C PHE A 323 -14.75 -5.38 -0.58
N ILE A 324 -14.32 -5.45 -1.83
CA ILE A 324 -13.47 -6.53 -2.33
C ILE A 324 -12.03 -6.04 -2.15
N VAL A 325 -11.31 -6.63 -1.20
CA VAL A 325 -9.93 -6.26 -0.87
C VAL A 325 -8.96 -7.24 -1.50
N VAL A 326 -8.21 -6.80 -2.52
CA VAL A 326 -7.10 -7.57 -3.10
C VAL A 326 -5.77 -7.17 -2.46
N THR A 327 -4.73 -8.01 -2.53
CA THR A 327 -3.41 -7.60 -2.02
C THR A 327 -2.84 -6.40 -2.78
N GLU A 328 -3.14 -6.32 -4.07
CA GLU A 328 -2.70 -5.25 -4.96
C GLU A 328 -3.69 -5.13 -6.12
N LEU A 329 -4.08 -3.89 -6.42
CA LEU A 329 -4.93 -3.57 -7.54
C LEU A 329 -4.05 -3.13 -8.70
N ILE A 330 -4.14 -3.87 -9.80
CA ILE A 330 -3.51 -3.50 -11.06
C ILE A 330 -4.60 -2.84 -11.89
N TYR A 331 -4.27 -1.76 -12.60
CA TYR A 331 -5.20 -1.17 -13.55
C TYR A 331 -5.34 -2.12 -14.74
N LEU A 332 -6.54 -2.67 -14.90
CA LEU A 332 -6.83 -3.69 -15.90
C LEU A 332 -7.71 -3.09 -16.98
N ASP A 333 -7.49 -3.46 -18.24
CA ASP A 333 -8.41 -3.13 -19.34
C ASP A 333 -9.85 -3.64 -19.06
N GLN A 334 -9.99 -4.65 -18.21
CA GLN A 334 -11.27 -5.24 -17.80
C GLN A 334 -11.98 -4.44 -16.69
N GLU A 335 -11.36 -3.41 -16.13
CA GLU A 335 -11.90 -2.61 -15.02
C GLU A 335 -13.32 -2.07 -15.30
N PRO A 336 -13.64 -1.53 -16.50
CA PRO A 336 -15.00 -1.09 -16.79
C PRO A 336 -16.04 -2.22 -16.69
N SER A 337 -15.67 -3.44 -17.10
CA SER A 337 -16.57 -4.61 -17.01
C SER A 337 -16.82 -5.05 -15.57
N PHE A 338 -15.83 -4.92 -14.69
CA PHE A 338 -16.01 -5.18 -13.26
C PHE A 338 -16.90 -4.12 -12.63
N ASN A 339 -16.68 -2.86 -12.98
CA ASN A 339 -17.48 -1.76 -12.50
C ASN A 339 -18.96 -1.91 -12.88
N GLU A 340 -19.25 -2.33 -14.12
CA GLU A 340 -20.62 -2.64 -14.54
C GLU A 340 -21.27 -3.74 -13.69
N LEU A 341 -20.52 -4.81 -13.37
CA LEU A 341 -21.04 -5.87 -12.49
C LEU A 341 -21.31 -5.37 -11.07
N THR A 342 -20.42 -4.55 -10.49
CA THR A 342 -20.63 -4.01 -9.14
C THR A 342 -21.74 -2.96 -9.09
N ASN A 343 -21.88 -2.14 -10.13
CA ASN A 343 -22.95 -1.17 -10.22
C ASN A 343 -24.30 -1.87 -10.36
N LYS A 344 -24.36 -2.95 -11.15
CA LYS A 344 -25.56 -3.79 -11.23
C LYS A 344 -25.96 -4.35 -9.86
N ILE A 345 -24.99 -4.79 -9.04
CA ILE A 345 -25.29 -5.24 -7.67
C ILE A 345 -25.93 -4.11 -6.86
N TYR A 346 -25.39 -2.89 -6.94
CA TYR A 346 -25.99 -1.74 -6.26
C TYR A 346 -27.41 -1.45 -6.78
N ASP A 347 -27.62 -1.43 -8.09
CA ASP A 347 -28.92 -1.15 -8.69
C ASP A 347 -30.00 -2.17 -8.26
N GLU A 348 -29.61 -3.43 -8.08
CA GLU A 348 -30.52 -4.52 -7.70
C GLU A 348 -30.75 -4.62 -6.18
N THR A 349 -29.76 -4.26 -5.35
CA THR A 349 -29.77 -4.57 -3.91
C THR A 349 -29.61 -3.38 -2.98
N GLY A 350 -29.15 -2.24 -3.49
CA GLY A 350 -28.74 -1.06 -2.71
C GLY A 350 -27.36 -1.19 -2.04
N CYS A 351 -26.68 -2.34 -2.14
CA CYS A 351 -25.36 -2.55 -1.55
C CYS A 351 -24.26 -1.88 -2.38
N LYS A 352 -23.43 -1.05 -1.74
CA LYS A 352 -22.38 -0.26 -2.39
C LYS A 352 -21.08 -1.05 -2.50
N VAL A 353 -20.86 -1.69 -3.64
CA VAL A 353 -19.69 -2.55 -3.86
C VAL A 353 -18.50 -1.76 -4.43
N GLN A 354 -17.33 -1.93 -3.86
CA GLN A 354 -16.07 -1.35 -4.34
C GLN A 354 -14.95 -2.37 -4.34
N VAL A 355 -14.01 -2.22 -5.28
CA VAL A 355 -12.75 -2.96 -5.29
C VAL A 355 -11.63 -2.02 -4.82
N VAL A 356 -10.83 -2.48 -3.86
CA VAL A 356 -9.68 -1.76 -3.31
C VAL A 356 -8.51 -2.72 -3.10
N ASP A 357 -7.30 -2.20 -3.03
CA ASP A 357 -6.19 -2.96 -2.45
C ASP A 357 -5.99 -2.67 -0.97
N LEU A 358 -5.18 -3.51 -0.33
CA LEU A 358 -4.85 -3.37 1.09
C LEU A 358 -4.25 -1.98 1.40
N SER A 359 -3.31 -1.51 0.57
CA SER A 359 -2.68 -0.19 0.73
C SER A 359 -3.70 0.95 0.74
N SER A 360 -4.68 0.91 -0.15
CA SER A 360 -5.77 1.88 -0.26
C SER A 360 -6.68 1.83 0.97
N LEU A 361 -7.06 0.65 1.44
CA LEU A 361 -7.84 0.50 2.67
C LEU A 361 -7.12 1.11 3.88
N ILE A 362 -5.82 0.80 4.06
CA ILE A 362 -5.01 1.37 5.15
C ILE A 362 -4.91 2.89 5.03
N ASN A 363 -4.79 3.40 3.81
CA ASN A 363 -4.75 4.84 3.56
C ASN A 363 -6.08 5.53 3.93
N ILE A 364 -7.22 4.95 3.57
CA ILE A 364 -8.56 5.46 3.96
C ILE A 364 -8.68 5.50 5.49
N ILE A 365 -8.25 4.45 6.18
CA ILE A 365 -8.27 4.39 7.65
C ILE A 365 -7.40 5.51 8.26
N LYS A 366 -6.20 5.75 7.71
CA LYS A 366 -5.31 6.84 8.14
C LYS A 366 -5.92 8.22 7.90
N LEU A 367 -6.48 8.45 6.71
CA LEU A 367 -7.14 9.71 6.36
C LEU A 367 -8.36 9.99 7.23
N SER A 368 -8.99 8.94 7.75
CA SER A 368 -10.10 9.05 8.71
C SER A 368 -9.66 9.55 10.08
N ARG A 369 -8.35 9.61 10.37
CA ARG A 369 -7.77 10.20 11.60
C ARG A 369 -8.40 9.70 12.90
N GLY A 370 -8.72 8.40 12.97
CA GLY A 370 -9.34 7.80 14.15
C GLY A 370 -10.85 8.04 14.28
N MET A 371 -11.51 8.62 13.27
CA MET A 371 -12.93 9.00 13.33
C MET A 371 -13.79 8.12 12.41
N PRO A 372 -14.65 7.22 12.95
CA PRO A 372 -15.58 6.41 12.17
C PRO A 372 -16.44 7.20 11.17
N LYS A 373 -16.95 8.36 11.60
CA LYS A 373 -17.76 9.24 10.72
C LYS A 373 -16.98 9.73 9.49
N ALA A 374 -15.68 10.00 9.64
CA ALA A 374 -14.83 10.40 8.51
C ALA A 374 -14.62 9.22 7.56
N PHE A 375 -14.40 8.03 8.10
CA PHE A 375 -14.27 6.78 7.33
C PHE A 375 -15.50 6.53 6.45
N TRP A 376 -16.71 6.55 7.01
CA TRP A 376 -17.94 6.37 6.23
C TRP A 376 -18.11 7.43 5.14
N LYS A 377 -17.71 8.69 5.41
CA LYS A 377 -17.73 9.75 4.40
C LYS A 377 -16.77 9.47 3.23
N HIS A 378 -15.57 8.96 3.52
CA HIS A 378 -14.63 8.55 2.47
C HIS A 378 -15.20 7.41 1.63
N LEU A 379 -15.80 6.41 2.26
CA LEU A 379 -16.44 5.28 1.59
C LEU A 379 -17.56 5.74 0.64
N GLU A 380 -18.40 6.69 1.09
CA GLU A 380 -19.48 7.25 0.26
C GLU A 380 -18.93 8.01 -0.95
N GLY A 381 -18.01 8.95 -0.74
CA GLY A 381 -17.44 9.74 -1.83
C GLY A 381 -16.69 8.86 -2.85
N ARG A 382 -16.00 7.83 -2.37
CA ARG A 382 -15.35 6.83 -3.23
C ARG A 382 -16.38 6.01 -4.01
N PHE A 383 -17.54 5.69 -3.43
CA PHE A 383 -18.60 4.95 -4.12
C PHE A 383 -19.18 5.79 -5.25
N GLU A 384 -19.57 7.03 -4.95
CA GLU A 384 -20.13 7.95 -5.93
C GLU A 384 -19.16 8.13 -7.11
N LEU A 385 -17.89 8.41 -6.83
CA LEU A 385 -16.87 8.54 -7.87
C LEU A 385 -16.74 7.27 -8.70
N SER A 386 -16.75 6.10 -8.07
CA SER A 386 -16.62 4.81 -8.77
C SER A 386 -17.82 4.52 -9.66
N TYR A 387 -19.02 4.75 -9.14
CA TYR A 387 -20.27 4.49 -9.82
C TYR A 387 -20.45 5.41 -11.03
N TYR A 388 -20.23 6.72 -10.86
CA TYR A 388 -20.45 7.69 -11.94
C TYR A 388 -19.35 7.69 -13.00
N ASN A 389 -18.08 7.48 -12.62
CA ASN A 389 -16.95 7.51 -13.56
C ASN A 389 -16.57 6.13 -14.10
N LYS A 390 -17.27 5.07 -13.67
CA LYS A 390 -17.04 3.69 -14.07
C LYS A 390 -15.60 3.19 -13.86
N THR A 391 -15.01 3.53 -12.73
CA THR A 391 -13.60 3.23 -12.42
C THR A 391 -13.39 2.94 -10.94
N TYR A 392 -12.46 2.05 -10.63
CA TYR A 392 -11.94 1.84 -9.28
C TYR A 392 -10.61 2.58 -9.04
N ASN A 393 -10.06 3.22 -10.07
CA ASN A 393 -8.88 4.10 -9.99
C ASN A 393 -9.21 5.43 -9.30
N ILE A 394 -9.48 5.32 -8.00
CA ILE A 394 -9.74 6.46 -7.13
C ILE A 394 -8.60 6.54 -6.15
N ARG A 395 -7.91 7.67 -6.14
CA ARG A 395 -6.79 7.93 -5.23
C ARG A 395 -7.24 8.80 -4.08
N ASP A 396 -7.09 8.28 -2.87
CA ASP A 396 -7.32 9.01 -1.64
C ASP A 396 -6.04 9.76 -1.24
N ILE A 397 -6.05 11.10 -1.25
CA ILE A 397 -4.84 11.92 -1.06
C ILE A 397 -4.98 12.78 0.21
N ASP A 398 -3.96 12.74 1.09
CA ASP A 398 -3.85 13.72 2.18
C ASP A 398 -3.30 15.04 1.63
N SER A 399 -4.19 16.01 1.41
CA SER A 399 -3.81 17.35 0.93
C SER A 399 -3.02 18.17 1.97
N SER A 400 -2.93 17.71 3.23
CA SER A 400 -2.14 18.36 4.28
C SER A 400 -0.68 17.91 4.33
N LEU A 401 -0.33 16.83 3.63
CA LEU A 401 1.06 16.47 3.41
C LEU A 401 1.63 17.24 2.22
N PRO A 402 2.94 17.54 2.21
CA PRO A 402 3.59 17.93 0.97
C PRO A 402 3.34 16.79 -0.02
N VAL A 403 2.54 17.06 -1.04
CA VAL A 403 1.69 16.05 -1.67
C VAL A 403 2.49 14.91 -2.31
N ARG A 404 1.88 13.72 -2.34
CA ARG A 404 2.35 12.54 -3.09
C ARG A 404 1.62 12.38 -4.41
N PHE A 405 2.31 11.79 -5.38
CA PHE A 405 1.79 11.37 -6.68
C PHE A 405 1.73 9.85 -6.75
#